data_AF-A0A419HWA3-F1
#
_entry.id   AF-A0A419HWA3-F1
#
_cell.length_a   1.000
_cell.length_b   1.000
_cell.length_c   1.000
_cell.angle_alpha   90.00
_cell.angle_beta   90.00
_cell.angle_gamma   90.00
#
_symmetry.space_group_name_H-M   'P 1'
#
loop_
_entity.id
_entity.type
_entity.pdbx_description
1 polymer ?
#
loop_
_entity_poly.entity_id
_entity_poly.type
_entity_poly.pdbx_seq_one_letter_code
_entity_poly.pdbx_strand_id
1 'polypeptide(L)'
;MSHRLCTSPRCSVQARATVSVRNLCQPCTNQVADVLTEIADHYEECAHELRLGHRRTGERVRGGMITGIRLSDATVDVRADILTIVSSWTAMVVHERGLPTPKRDVHAMTGLLRRNLDWLAEHPAAGDFADEMADLLASAHAVINSDRAPRLHLGFCPQPGCQRPVHATVQIRDRSARPLIKCESGHRYEADQWREIAA
;
A
#
# COMPACT_ATOMS: atom_id res chain seq x y z
N MET A 1 -18.14 -32.33 17.17
CA MET A 1 -17.29 -31.13 17.04
C MET A 1 -16.77 -31.13 15.60
N SER A 2 -17.28 -30.24 14.76
CA SER A 2 -16.88 -30.19 13.35
C SER A 2 -15.61 -29.37 13.22
N HIS A 3 -14.54 -30.02 12.77
CA HIS A 3 -13.26 -29.38 12.54
C HIS A 3 -13.25 -28.76 11.15
N ARG A 4 -12.82 -27.50 11.05
CA ARG A 4 -12.82 -26.73 9.81
C ARG A 4 -11.40 -26.48 9.35
N LEU A 5 -11.21 -26.51 8.03
CA LEU A 5 -9.99 -26.03 7.40
C LEU A 5 -10.03 -24.50 7.32
N CYS A 6 -8.85 -23.89 7.28
CA CYS A 6 -8.73 -22.45 7.09
C CYS A 6 -9.34 -22.03 5.75
N THR A 7 -10.27 -21.07 5.76
CA THR A 7 -11.01 -20.59 4.58
C THR A 7 -10.33 -19.43 3.85
N SER A 8 -9.22 -18.89 4.39
CA SER A 8 -8.45 -17.86 3.69
C SER A 8 -7.86 -18.42 2.38
N PRO A 9 -8.15 -17.82 1.20
CA PRO A 9 -7.61 -18.27 -0.08
C PRO A 9 -6.09 -18.24 -0.14
N ARG A 10 -5.46 -17.34 0.62
CA ARG A 10 -4.01 -17.11 0.67
C ARG A 10 -3.29 -17.90 1.76
N CYS A 11 -3.94 -18.90 2.35
CA CYS A 11 -3.37 -19.65 3.48
C CYS A 11 -2.28 -20.63 3.03
N SER A 12 -1.02 -20.34 3.35
CA SER A 12 0.12 -21.24 3.09
C SER A 12 0.21 -22.43 4.04
N VAL A 13 -0.52 -22.40 5.16
CA VAL A 13 -0.51 -23.42 6.22
C VAL A 13 -1.42 -24.61 5.87
N GLN A 14 -2.29 -24.50 4.85
CA GLN A 14 -3.21 -25.55 4.41
C GLN A 14 -2.51 -26.90 4.07
N ALA A 15 -1.19 -26.91 3.84
CA ALA A 15 -0.41 -28.13 3.67
C ALA A 15 -0.22 -28.99 4.94
N ARG A 16 -0.55 -28.46 6.13
CA ARG A 16 -0.54 -29.19 7.42
C ARG A 16 -1.84 -28.90 8.16
N ALA A 17 -2.86 -29.73 7.94
CA ALA A 17 -4.20 -29.53 8.46
C ALA A 17 -4.23 -29.38 10.00
N THR A 18 -4.40 -28.15 10.49
CA THR A 18 -4.77 -27.89 11.88
C THR A 18 -6.28 -27.82 11.99
N VAL A 19 -6.83 -28.89 12.54
CA VAL A 19 -8.20 -29.10 12.96
C VAL A 19 -8.58 -28.02 13.99
N SER A 20 -9.31 -26.98 13.57
CA SER A 20 -9.73 -25.84 14.42
C SER A 20 -11.24 -25.63 14.37
N VAL A 21 -11.82 -25.01 15.40
CA VAL A 21 -13.21 -24.52 15.40
C VAL A 21 -13.35 -23.19 14.65
N ARG A 22 -12.23 -22.53 14.35
CA ARG A 22 -12.16 -21.26 13.62
C ARG A 22 -12.14 -21.50 12.11
N ASN A 23 -12.76 -20.59 11.35
CA ASN A 23 -12.66 -20.54 9.89
C ASN A 23 -11.32 -19.94 9.43
N LEU A 24 -10.63 -19.14 10.26
CA LEU A 24 -9.22 -18.78 10.05
C LEU A 24 -8.31 -19.48 11.07
N CYS A 25 -7.18 -19.99 10.60
CA CYS A 25 -6.13 -20.47 11.50
C CYS A 25 -5.44 -19.30 12.22
N GLN A 26 -4.73 -19.58 13.32
CA GLN A 26 -4.03 -18.54 14.08
C GLN A 26 -3.02 -17.76 13.23
N PRO A 27 -2.21 -18.39 12.35
CA PRO A 27 -1.32 -17.65 11.44
C PRO A 27 -2.05 -16.66 10.54
N CYS A 28 -3.16 -17.06 9.89
CA CYS A 28 -3.97 -16.16 9.08
C CYS A 28 -4.62 -15.05 9.90
N THR A 29 -5.04 -15.36 11.13
CA THR A 29 -5.63 -14.35 12.04
C THR A 29 -4.59 -13.28 12.41
N ASN A 30 -3.35 -13.69 12.70
CA ASN A 30 -2.25 -12.77 12.98
C ASN A 30 -1.91 -11.93 11.74
N GLN A 31 -1.82 -12.55 10.57
CA GLN A 31 -1.57 -11.83 9.32
C GLN A 31 -2.61 -10.75 9.06
N VAL A 32 -3.89 -11.04 9.30
CA VAL A 32 -4.96 -10.04 9.15
C VAL A 32 -4.84 -8.92 10.18
N ALA A 33 -4.37 -9.20 11.40
CA ALA A 33 -4.10 -8.17 12.40
C ALA A 33 -3.01 -7.19 11.95
N ASP A 34 -1.97 -7.70 11.31
CA ASP A 34 -0.87 -6.91 10.74
C ASP A 34 -1.39 -6.07 9.56
N VAL A 35 -2.11 -6.70 8.63
CA VAL A 35 -2.74 -6.04 7.48
C VAL A 35 -3.66 -4.88 7.91
N LEU A 36 -4.49 -5.07 8.94
CA LEU A 36 -5.37 -4.00 9.46
C LEU A 36 -4.60 -2.81 10.02
N THR A 37 -3.41 -3.06 10.59
CA THR A 37 -2.53 -1.99 11.08
C THR A 37 -1.94 -1.25 9.89
N GLU A 38 -1.39 -1.98 8.92
CA GLU A 38 -0.80 -1.40 7.72
C GLU A 38 -1.83 -0.59 6.90
N ILE A 39 -3.07 -1.08 6.74
CA ILE A 39 -4.13 -0.34 6.02
C ILE A 39 -4.38 1.04 6.66
N ALA A 40 -4.38 1.12 7.99
CA ALA A 40 -4.61 2.38 8.68
C ALA A 40 -3.45 3.36 8.44
N ASP A 41 -2.21 2.86 8.49
CA ASP A 41 -1.02 3.67 8.22
C ASP A 41 -0.97 4.17 6.77
N HIS A 42 -1.26 3.29 5.80
CA HIS A 42 -1.31 3.66 4.37
C HIS A 42 -2.44 4.64 4.06
N TYR A 43 -3.57 4.56 4.78
CA TYR A 43 -4.61 5.57 4.68
C TYR A 43 -4.05 6.95 5.07
N GLU A 44 -3.40 7.10 6.21
CA GLU A 44 -2.83 8.40 6.59
C GLU A 44 -1.70 8.89 5.66
N GLU A 45 -0.86 7.99 5.17
CA GLU A 45 0.17 8.32 4.17
C GLU A 45 -0.45 8.90 2.89
N CYS A 46 -1.49 8.26 2.35
CA CYS A 46 -2.24 8.80 1.22
C CYS A 46 -2.86 10.18 1.52
N ALA A 47 -3.35 10.42 2.75
CA ALA A 47 -3.87 11.74 3.14
C ALA A 47 -2.77 12.81 3.15
N HIS A 48 -1.58 12.44 3.63
CA HIS A 48 -0.42 13.32 3.66
C HIS A 48 0.04 13.70 2.26
N GLU A 49 0.19 12.73 1.34
CA GLU A 49 0.61 12.99 -0.04
C GLU A 49 -0.38 13.88 -0.81
N LEU A 50 -1.68 13.65 -0.64
CA LEU A 50 -2.71 14.51 -1.24
C LEU A 50 -2.62 15.96 -0.74
N ARG A 51 -2.33 16.17 0.55
CA ARG A 51 -2.13 17.52 1.12
C ARG A 51 -0.87 18.19 0.53
N LEU A 52 0.22 17.45 0.31
CA LEU A 52 1.43 17.97 -0.32
C LEU A 52 1.23 18.29 -1.80
N GLY A 53 0.54 17.42 -2.55
CA GLY A 53 0.19 17.64 -3.94
C GLY A 53 -0.63 18.91 -4.15
N HIS A 54 -1.64 19.14 -3.29
CA HIS A 54 -2.46 20.35 -3.33
C HIS A 54 -1.66 21.64 -3.04
N ARG A 55 -0.64 21.59 -2.19
CA ARG A 55 0.24 22.75 -1.93
C ARG A 55 1.11 23.09 -3.14
N ARG A 56 1.65 22.07 -3.83
CA ARG A 56 2.53 22.25 -5.01
C ARG A 56 1.80 22.81 -6.23
N THR A 57 0.53 22.47 -6.43
CA THR A 57 -0.28 23.02 -7.54
C THR A 57 -0.65 24.50 -7.35
N GLY A 58 -0.56 25.02 -6.11
CA GLY A 58 -0.75 26.45 -5.81
C GLY A 58 0.43 27.35 -6.18
N GLU A 59 1.64 26.79 -6.37
CA GLU A 59 2.83 27.55 -6.73
C GLU A 59 2.97 27.60 -8.27
N ARG A 60 2.46 28.68 -8.89
CA ARG A 60 2.54 28.89 -10.34
C ARG A 60 3.99 29.12 -10.79
N VAL A 61 4.66 28.08 -11.27
CA VAL A 61 5.86 28.21 -12.10
C VAL A 61 5.43 28.43 -13.55
N ARG A 62 5.78 29.58 -14.12
CA ARG A 62 5.62 29.86 -15.56
C ARG A 62 6.55 28.92 -16.34
N GLY A 63 5.97 27.97 -17.08
CA GLY A 63 6.63 27.19 -18.12
C GLY A 63 7.18 25.84 -17.65
N GLY A 64 6.37 24.79 -17.75
CA GLY A 64 6.80 23.40 -17.53
C GLY A 64 5.58 22.48 -17.42
N MET A 65 5.49 21.49 -18.31
CA MET A 65 4.35 20.58 -18.46
C MET A 65 4.03 19.85 -17.16
N ILE A 66 2.79 20.03 -16.66
CA ILE A 66 2.32 19.44 -15.40
C ILE A 66 1.99 17.96 -15.63
N THR A 67 2.84 17.06 -15.16
CA THR A 67 2.62 15.59 -15.11
C THR A 67 1.98 15.13 -13.79
N GLY A 68 1.34 16.02 -13.03
CA GLY A 68 0.87 15.76 -11.66
C GLY A 68 -0.60 15.32 -11.49
N ILE A 69 -1.39 15.20 -12.56
CA ILE A 69 -2.87 15.11 -12.43
C ILE A 69 -3.40 13.66 -12.37
N ARG A 70 -2.63 12.62 -12.71
CA ARG A 70 -3.14 11.22 -12.68
C ARG A 70 -2.87 10.45 -11.37
N LEU A 71 -1.99 10.97 -10.51
CA LEU A 71 -1.65 10.35 -9.23
C LEU A 71 -2.69 10.65 -8.14
N SER A 72 -3.26 11.86 -8.18
CA SER A 72 -4.32 12.26 -7.23
C SER A 72 -5.53 11.35 -7.34
N ASP A 73 -5.91 10.95 -8.55
CA ASP A 73 -7.14 10.18 -8.77
C ASP A 73 -7.01 8.77 -8.21
N ALA A 74 -5.94 8.04 -8.53
CA ALA A 74 -5.70 6.71 -7.97
C ALA A 74 -5.52 6.71 -6.43
N THR A 75 -4.92 7.76 -5.88
CA THR A 75 -4.75 7.94 -4.42
C THR A 75 -6.09 8.27 -3.74
N VAL A 76 -6.96 9.05 -4.39
CA VAL A 76 -8.31 9.32 -3.91
C VAL A 76 -9.17 8.07 -3.97
N ASP A 77 -9.10 7.32 -5.07
CA ASP A 77 -9.86 6.08 -5.29
C ASP A 77 -9.50 5.03 -4.23
N VAL A 78 -8.20 4.74 -4.02
CA VAL A 78 -7.79 3.75 -3.02
C VAL A 78 -8.19 4.15 -1.59
N ARG A 79 -8.19 5.46 -1.28
CA ARG A 79 -8.69 5.95 0.02
C ARG A 79 -10.19 5.76 0.16
N ALA A 80 -10.95 5.97 -0.91
CA ALA A 80 -12.40 5.76 -0.92
C ALA A 80 -12.72 4.27 -0.76
N ASP A 81 -11.97 3.39 -1.41
CA ASP A 81 -12.11 1.93 -1.29
C ASP A 81 -11.79 1.47 0.13
N ILE A 82 -10.67 1.94 0.72
CA ILE A 82 -10.32 1.65 2.12
C ILE A 82 -11.46 2.04 3.05
N LEU A 83 -11.95 3.27 2.91
CA LEU A 83 -13.02 3.76 3.76
C LEU A 83 -14.29 2.92 3.60
N THR A 84 -14.66 2.57 2.37
CA THR A 84 -15.89 1.84 2.05
C THR A 84 -15.85 0.41 2.60
N ILE A 85 -14.80 -0.34 2.29
CA ILE A 85 -14.64 -1.74 2.70
C ILE A 85 -14.48 -1.84 4.22
N VAL A 86 -13.62 -1.03 4.83
CA VAL A 86 -13.45 -1.07 6.30
C VAL A 86 -14.76 -0.68 7.02
N SER A 87 -15.53 0.27 6.46
CA SER A 87 -16.84 0.64 7.02
C SER A 87 -17.87 -0.49 6.91
N SER A 88 -17.91 -1.24 5.80
CA SER A 88 -18.86 -2.35 5.64
C SER A 88 -18.60 -3.46 6.65
N TRP A 89 -17.35 -3.88 6.81
CA TRP A 89 -16.96 -4.87 7.82
C TRP A 89 -17.21 -4.37 9.24
N THR A 90 -16.93 -3.09 9.51
CA THR A 90 -17.23 -2.50 10.82
C THR A 90 -18.71 -2.52 11.11
N ALA A 91 -19.55 -2.15 10.14
CA ALA A 91 -21.01 -2.15 10.29
C ALA A 91 -21.53 -3.57 10.57
N MET A 92 -21.01 -4.58 9.87
CA MET A 92 -21.34 -5.99 10.12
C MET A 92 -21.00 -6.40 11.56
N VAL A 93 -19.76 -6.16 12.01
CA VAL A 93 -19.32 -6.51 13.38
C VAL A 93 -20.15 -5.78 14.44
N VAL A 94 -20.42 -4.48 14.21
CA VAL A 94 -21.25 -3.66 15.10
C VAL A 94 -22.65 -4.21 15.22
N HIS A 95 -23.27 -4.55 14.09
CA HIS A 95 -24.63 -5.08 14.02
C HIS A 95 -24.72 -6.44 14.70
N GLU A 96 -23.89 -7.41 14.30
CA GLU A 96 -24.00 -8.79 14.76
C GLU A 96 -23.57 -8.98 16.22
N ARG A 97 -22.64 -8.15 16.70
CA ARG A 97 -22.17 -8.22 18.09
C ARG A 97 -22.85 -7.22 19.03
N GLY A 98 -23.78 -6.41 18.52
CA GLY A 98 -24.47 -5.38 19.31
C GLY A 98 -23.52 -4.36 19.95
N LEU A 99 -22.45 -3.98 19.23
CA LEU A 99 -21.46 -3.02 19.73
C LEU A 99 -21.86 -1.58 19.41
N PRO A 100 -21.33 -0.59 20.14
CA PRO A 100 -21.45 0.81 19.74
C PRO A 100 -20.77 1.07 18.39
N THR A 101 -21.39 1.87 17.53
CA THR A 101 -20.79 2.31 16.28
C THR A 101 -19.59 3.22 16.57
N PRO A 102 -18.38 2.93 16.04
CA PRO A 102 -17.23 3.80 16.21
C PRO A 102 -17.40 5.08 15.38
N LYS A 103 -16.51 6.05 15.60
CA LYS A 103 -16.38 7.19 14.67
C LYS A 103 -16.06 6.65 13.27
N ARG A 104 -16.58 7.33 12.23
CA ARG A 104 -16.28 7.03 10.82
C ARG A 104 -14.87 7.52 10.47
N ASP A 105 -13.90 6.80 11.01
CA ASP A 105 -12.47 7.07 10.95
C ASP A 105 -11.75 5.71 10.78
N VAL A 106 -10.82 5.62 9.83
CA VAL A 106 -10.22 4.33 9.45
C VAL A 106 -9.45 3.73 10.62
N HIS A 107 -8.70 4.52 11.40
CA HIS A 107 -8.00 4.02 12.59
C HIS A 107 -8.96 3.49 13.66
N ALA A 108 -10.04 4.22 13.95
CA ALA A 108 -11.04 3.78 14.93
C ALA A 108 -11.71 2.47 14.50
N MET A 109 -12.03 2.35 13.20
CA MET A 109 -12.68 1.19 12.61
C MET A 109 -11.76 -0.03 12.54
N THR A 110 -10.54 0.10 12.02
CA THR A 110 -9.56 -1.01 12.02
C THR A 110 -9.22 -1.44 13.44
N GLY A 111 -9.13 -0.49 14.39
CA GLY A 111 -8.97 -0.79 15.81
C GLY A 111 -10.14 -1.61 16.40
N LEU A 112 -11.38 -1.32 16.00
CA LEU A 112 -12.54 -2.13 16.38
C LEU A 112 -12.47 -3.52 15.78
N LEU A 113 -12.17 -3.64 14.48
CA LEU A 113 -12.03 -4.94 13.80
C LEU A 113 -10.94 -5.79 14.46
N ARG A 114 -9.76 -5.20 14.76
CA ARG A 114 -8.64 -5.87 15.44
C ARG A 114 -9.03 -6.44 16.80
N ARG A 115 -9.75 -5.67 17.63
CA ARG A 115 -10.24 -6.15 18.93
C ARG A 115 -11.24 -7.31 18.83
N ASN A 116 -11.83 -7.53 17.66
CA ASN A 116 -12.83 -8.55 17.40
C ASN A 116 -12.35 -9.63 16.43
N LEU A 117 -11.03 -9.72 16.19
CA LEU A 117 -10.46 -10.67 15.24
C LEU A 117 -10.70 -12.13 15.60
N ASP A 118 -10.70 -12.48 16.89
CA ASP A 118 -11.01 -13.85 17.32
C ASP A 118 -12.45 -14.25 16.93
N TRP A 119 -13.39 -13.32 17.08
CA TRP A 119 -14.77 -13.52 16.66
C TRP A 119 -14.89 -13.57 15.13
N LEU A 120 -14.22 -12.66 14.43
CA LEU A 120 -14.19 -12.66 12.96
C LEU A 120 -13.55 -13.94 12.41
N ALA A 121 -12.53 -14.50 13.06
CA ALA A 121 -11.90 -15.74 12.67
C ALA A 121 -12.84 -16.95 12.78
N GLU A 122 -13.87 -16.88 13.61
CA GLU A 122 -14.93 -17.90 13.75
C GLU A 122 -16.15 -17.63 12.86
N HIS A 123 -16.27 -16.42 12.34
CA HIS A 123 -17.39 -16.00 11.51
C HIS A 123 -17.41 -16.74 10.15
N PRO A 124 -18.58 -17.10 9.59
CA PRO A 124 -18.65 -17.80 8.30
C PRO A 124 -17.94 -17.08 7.14
N ALA A 125 -17.94 -15.74 7.15
CA ALA A 125 -17.29 -14.90 6.14
C ALA A 125 -15.80 -14.59 6.42
N ALA A 126 -15.14 -15.32 7.34
CA ALA A 126 -13.77 -15.01 7.72
C ALA A 126 -12.77 -15.11 6.56
N GLY A 127 -13.00 -16.02 5.62
CA GLY A 127 -12.18 -16.15 4.41
C GLY A 127 -12.25 -14.90 3.54
N ASP A 128 -13.47 -14.45 3.26
CA ASP A 128 -13.75 -13.25 2.45
C ASP A 128 -13.17 -12.00 3.12
N PHE A 129 -13.35 -11.86 4.44
CA PHE A 129 -12.74 -10.78 5.21
C PHE A 129 -11.22 -10.74 5.05
N ALA A 130 -10.55 -11.88 5.21
CA ALA A 130 -9.10 -11.95 5.07
C ALA A 130 -8.63 -11.60 3.65
N ASP A 131 -9.36 -12.05 2.63
CA ASP A 131 -9.02 -11.79 1.23
C ASP A 131 -9.22 -10.32 0.87
N GLU A 132 -10.35 -9.72 1.26
CA GLU A 132 -10.63 -8.30 1.02
C GLU A 132 -9.62 -7.39 1.73
N MET A 133 -9.23 -7.69 2.97
CA MET A 133 -8.19 -6.92 3.65
C MET A 133 -6.85 -7.02 2.91
N ALA A 134 -6.50 -8.20 2.42
CA ALA A 134 -5.25 -8.42 1.71
C ALA A 134 -5.25 -7.74 0.32
N ASP A 135 -6.37 -7.74 -0.40
CA ASP A 135 -6.53 -6.99 -1.66
C ASP A 135 -6.47 -5.48 -1.48
N LEU A 136 -7.09 -5.01 -0.40
CA LEU A 136 -7.07 -3.60 -0.06
C LEU A 136 -5.66 -3.11 0.23
N LEU A 137 -4.89 -3.88 1.01
CA LEU A 137 -3.49 -3.57 1.29
C LEU A 137 -2.63 -3.63 0.02
N ALA A 138 -2.82 -4.65 -0.83
CA ALA A 138 -2.09 -4.77 -2.09
C ALA A 138 -2.35 -3.56 -3.02
N SER A 139 -3.59 -3.08 -3.07
CA SER A 139 -3.98 -1.90 -3.85
C SER A 139 -3.34 -0.62 -3.28
N ALA A 140 -3.36 -0.46 -1.95
CA ALA A 140 -2.70 0.66 -1.27
C ALA A 140 -1.18 0.65 -1.52
N HIS A 141 -0.54 -0.50 -1.39
CA HIS A 141 0.89 -0.68 -1.70
C HIS A 141 1.20 -0.35 -3.16
N ALA A 142 0.37 -0.78 -4.11
CA ALA A 142 0.59 -0.52 -5.52
C ALA A 142 0.56 1.00 -5.79
N VAL A 143 -0.38 1.74 -5.20
CA VAL A 143 -0.48 3.19 -5.37
C VAL A 143 0.71 3.91 -4.73
N ILE A 144 1.00 3.63 -3.45
CA ILE A 144 2.09 4.29 -2.71
C ILE A 144 3.46 3.98 -3.32
N ASN A 145 3.68 2.75 -3.80
CA ASN A 145 4.95 2.39 -4.44
C ASN A 145 5.01 2.76 -5.93
N SER A 146 3.88 3.02 -6.61
CA SER A 146 3.88 3.45 -8.02
C SER A 146 4.54 4.82 -8.23
N ASP A 147 4.56 5.66 -7.19
CA ASP A 147 5.30 6.93 -7.18
C ASP A 147 6.81 6.77 -7.09
N ARG A 148 7.29 5.58 -6.73
CA ARG A 148 8.69 5.22 -6.81
C ARG A 148 8.93 4.58 -8.17
N ALA A 149 8.92 5.41 -9.23
CA ALA A 149 9.34 4.96 -10.56
C ALA A 149 10.61 4.10 -10.43
N PRO A 150 10.64 2.88 -10.99
CA PRO A 150 11.68 1.90 -10.67
C PRO A 150 13.06 2.52 -10.83
N ARG A 151 13.78 2.57 -9.70
CA ARG A 151 15.12 3.15 -9.63
C ARG A 151 16.11 2.03 -9.87
N LEU A 152 16.65 1.97 -11.08
CA LEU A 152 17.75 1.04 -11.38
C LEU A 152 19.03 1.60 -10.76
N HIS A 153 19.64 0.88 -9.82
CA HIS A 153 20.95 1.26 -9.28
C HIS A 153 22.02 1.07 -10.36
N LEU A 154 22.80 2.12 -10.62
CA LEU A 154 23.81 2.12 -11.68
C LEU A 154 25.26 2.10 -11.16
N GLY A 155 25.46 2.21 -9.85
CA GLY A 155 26.77 2.34 -9.21
C GLY A 155 26.90 3.59 -8.35
N PHE A 156 28.11 4.08 -8.14
CA PHE A 156 28.40 5.27 -7.33
C PHE A 156 28.67 6.49 -8.19
N CYS A 157 28.45 7.68 -7.62
CA CYS A 157 28.65 8.94 -8.33
C CYS A 157 30.14 9.12 -8.71
N PRO A 158 30.44 9.45 -9.98
CA PRO A 158 31.82 9.67 -10.43
C PRO A 158 32.37 11.05 -10.01
N GLN A 159 31.53 11.92 -9.44
CA GLN A 159 31.95 13.27 -9.10
C GLN A 159 32.96 13.23 -7.93
N PRO A 160 34.11 13.93 -8.04
CA PRO A 160 35.12 13.95 -6.98
C PRO A 160 34.52 14.33 -5.63
N GLY A 161 34.71 13.47 -4.62
CA GLY A 161 34.16 13.67 -3.28
C GLY A 161 32.69 13.26 -3.10
N CYS A 162 32.00 12.78 -4.14
CA CYS A 162 30.65 12.23 -4.03
C CYS A 162 30.67 10.71 -4.20
N GLN A 163 30.42 9.96 -3.12
CA GLN A 163 30.30 8.49 -3.18
C GLN A 163 28.85 8.03 -3.02
N ARG A 164 27.89 8.87 -3.41
CA ARG A 164 26.47 8.53 -3.27
C ARG A 164 26.01 7.60 -4.39
N PRO A 165 25.12 6.63 -4.09
CA PRO A 165 24.50 5.79 -5.10
C PRO A 165 23.82 6.59 -6.22
N VAL A 166 24.03 6.15 -7.46
CA VAL A 166 23.40 6.67 -8.68
C VAL A 166 22.26 5.75 -9.09
N HIS A 167 21.16 6.36 -9.50
CA HIS A 167 19.95 5.67 -9.91
C HIS A 167 19.40 6.22 -11.22
N ALA A 168 19.01 5.34 -12.14
CA ALA A 168 18.16 5.68 -13.27
C ALA A 168 16.69 5.60 -12.87
N THR A 169 15.90 6.62 -13.22
CA THR A 169 14.44 6.56 -13.15
C THR A 169 13.91 6.22 -14.53
N VAL A 170 13.37 5.00 -14.69
CA VAL A 170 12.81 4.56 -15.97
C VAL A 170 11.32 4.87 -15.98
N GLN A 171 10.88 5.77 -16.86
CA GLN A 171 9.46 6.03 -17.06
C GLN A 171 8.88 4.96 -17.99
N ILE A 172 8.09 4.05 -17.45
CA ILE A 172 7.57 2.87 -18.17
C ILE A 172 6.60 3.25 -19.32
N ARG A 173 6.01 4.45 -19.29
CA ARG A 173 4.89 4.82 -20.17
C ARG A 173 5.21 5.78 -21.30
N ASP A 174 6.40 6.36 -21.31
CA ASP A 174 6.90 7.14 -22.44
C ASP A 174 8.20 6.49 -22.94
N ARG A 175 8.09 5.65 -23.98
CA ARG A 175 9.26 5.00 -24.59
C ARG A 175 10.23 6.00 -25.24
N SER A 176 9.81 7.26 -25.42
CA SER A 176 10.65 8.35 -25.92
C SER A 176 11.25 9.24 -24.83
N ALA A 177 10.79 9.14 -23.58
CA ALA A 177 11.39 9.86 -22.47
C ALA A 177 12.77 9.27 -22.12
N ARG A 178 13.81 10.12 -22.17
CA ARG A 178 15.15 9.72 -21.75
C ARG A 178 15.13 9.40 -20.23
N PRO A 179 15.70 8.26 -19.80
CA PRO A 179 15.74 7.93 -18.38
C PRO A 179 16.54 8.98 -17.62
N LEU A 180 15.96 9.50 -16.53
CA LEU A 180 16.64 10.49 -15.70
C LEU A 180 17.60 9.78 -14.75
N ILE A 181 18.92 10.01 -14.92
CA ILE A 181 19.96 9.45 -14.06
C ILE A 181 20.38 10.48 -13.03
N LYS A 182 20.32 10.12 -11.74
CA LYS A 182 20.72 11.02 -10.65
C LYS A 182 21.37 10.28 -9.47
N CYS A 183 22.34 10.92 -8.82
CA CYS A 183 22.82 10.48 -7.52
C CYS A 183 21.96 11.03 -6.36
N GLU A 184 22.10 10.47 -5.16
CA GLU A 184 21.36 10.95 -3.97
C GLU A 184 21.76 12.36 -3.51
N SER A 185 22.96 12.83 -3.89
CA SER A 185 23.37 14.23 -3.67
C SER A 185 22.83 15.21 -4.70
N GLY A 186 22.13 14.73 -5.74
CA GLY A 186 21.48 15.59 -6.74
C GLY A 186 22.25 15.82 -8.04
N HIS A 187 23.45 15.24 -8.23
CA HIS A 187 24.13 15.26 -9.53
C HIS A 187 23.32 14.48 -10.57
N ARG A 188 23.19 15.04 -11.77
CA ARG A 188 22.36 14.52 -12.85
C ARG A 188 23.24 14.15 -14.03
N TYR A 189 22.89 13.07 -14.72
CA TYR A 189 23.59 12.59 -15.90
C TYR A 189 22.58 12.31 -17.01
N GLU A 190 22.98 12.60 -18.24
CA GLU A 190 22.27 12.11 -19.42
C GLU A 190 22.60 10.63 -19.65
N ALA A 191 21.69 9.88 -20.29
CA ALA A 191 21.88 8.45 -20.53
C ALA A 191 23.16 8.12 -21.30
N ASP A 192 23.50 8.94 -22.31
CA ASP A 192 24.70 8.76 -23.14
C ASP A 192 25.97 9.09 -22.34
N GLN A 193 25.95 10.18 -21.57
CA GLN A 193 27.05 10.56 -20.67
C GLN A 193 27.35 9.47 -19.63
N TRP A 194 26.30 8.84 -19.07
CA TRP A 194 26.49 7.77 -18.11
C TRP A 194 27.13 6.52 -18.75
N ARG A 195 26.80 6.20 -20.00
CA ARG A 195 27.43 5.07 -20.72
C ARG A 195 28.92 5.25 -20.90
N GLU A 196 29.39 6.49 -21.09
CA GLU A 196 30.81 6.80 -21.24
C GLU A 196 31.59 6.69 -19.92
N ILE A 197 30.93 6.94 -18.78
CA ILE A 197 31.57 6.95 -17.46
C ILE A 197 31.47 5.60 -16.73
N ALA A 198 30.44 4.80 -17.06
CA ALA A 198 30.19 3.50 -16.44
C ALA A 198 30.76 2.31 -17.24
N ALA A 199 31.48 2.57 -18.33
CA ALA A 199 32.23 1.57 -19.10
C ALA A 199 33.57 1.24 -18.41
#